data_AF-W6L7T7-F1
#
_entry.id   AF-W6L7T7-F1
#
_cell.length_a   1.000
_cell.length_b   1.000
_cell.length_c   1.000
_cell.angle_alpha   90.00
_cell.angle_beta   90.00
_cell.angle_gamma   90.00
#
_symmetry.space_group_name_H-M   'P 1'
#
loop_
_entity.id
_entity.type
_entity.pdbx_description
1 polymer ?
#
loop_
_entity_poly.entity_id
_entity_poly.type
_entity_poly.pdbx_seq_one_letter_code
_entity_poly.pdbx_strand_id
1 'polypeptide(L)'
;MSSLADHLSYEALWDGLGVLEDAREGLHAALRESYFALSSAQWVEECRGRLIAYEAVPLAEGAVRPTVGLVRSTIPKNAEETNTEKKEEEAEVSWEIEQLYGASNSVDANHTHAEDSKNDEQRSEPFRDSIFLFSAAPSEELRHCQQLFQRVLEHVVNVDRAQNAALRVASNLEV
;
A
#
# COMPACT_ATOMS: atom_id res chain seq x y z
N MET A 1 41.60 18.96 5.45
CA MET A 1 40.41 19.43 4.73
C MET A 1 39.18 18.51 4.93
N SER A 2 39.25 17.46 5.76
CA SER A 2 38.10 16.56 6.01
C SER A 2 36.92 17.18 6.75
N SER A 3 37.12 18.09 7.71
CA SER A 3 36.04 18.42 8.65
C SER A 3 34.80 19.05 8.00
N LEU A 4 34.94 19.78 6.88
CA LEU A 4 33.80 20.39 6.19
C LEU A 4 32.94 19.37 5.43
N ALA A 5 33.56 18.33 4.86
CA ALA A 5 32.82 17.27 4.15
C ALA A 5 32.10 16.35 5.14
N ASP A 6 32.73 16.09 6.29
CA ASP A 6 32.13 15.30 7.37
C ASP A 6 30.91 16.03 7.96
N HIS A 7 31.01 17.34 8.22
CA HIS A 7 29.89 18.14 8.73
C HIS A 7 28.67 18.14 7.79
N LEU A 8 28.88 18.28 6.48
CA LEU A 8 27.80 18.24 5.48
C LEU A 8 27.14 16.85 5.40
N SER A 9 27.91 15.78 5.61
CA SER A 9 27.39 14.41 5.59
C SER A 9 26.55 14.09 6.83
N TYR A 10 26.93 14.62 8.00
CA TYR A 10 26.12 14.53 9.21
C TYR A 10 24.85 15.38 9.14
N GLU A 11 24.91 16.59 8.57
CA GLU A 11 23.73 17.44 8.35
C GLU A 11 22.70 16.71 7.47
N ALA A 12 23.14 16.13 6.35
CA ALA A 12 22.28 15.33 5.48
C ALA A 12 21.68 14.10 6.20
N LEU A 13 22.42 13.49 7.14
CA LEU A 13 21.89 12.38 7.95
C LEU A 13 20.79 12.87 8.90
N TRP A 14 20.99 14.00 9.58
CA TRP A 14 19.99 14.57 10.49
C TRP A 14 18.72 15.00 9.76
N ASP A 15 18.86 15.59 8.57
CA ASP A 15 17.73 15.91 7.71
C ASP A 15 16.98 14.63 7.29
N GLY A 16 17.72 13.60 6.89
CA GLY A 16 17.13 12.29 6.55
C GLY A 16 16.40 11.63 7.72
N LEU A 17 16.95 11.73 8.95
CA LEU A 17 16.29 11.25 10.16
C LEU A 17 15.04 12.09 10.49
N GLY A 18 15.08 13.40 10.28
CA GLY A 18 13.90 14.27 10.42
C GLY A 18 12.76 13.82 9.51
N VAL A 19 13.05 13.61 8.22
CA VAL A 19 12.06 13.11 7.25
C VAL A 19 11.51 11.73 7.64
N LEU A 20 12.36 10.85 8.18
CA LEU A 20 11.92 9.53 8.66
C LEU A 20 10.97 9.64 9.86
N GLU A 21 11.27 10.51 10.83
CA GLU A 21 10.40 10.72 11.98
C GLU A 21 9.06 11.36 11.58
N ASP A 22 9.07 12.34 10.67
CA ASP A 22 7.84 12.91 10.12
C ASP A 22 6.98 11.84 9.41
N ALA A 23 7.61 10.95 8.64
CA ALA A 23 6.92 9.85 7.99
C ALA A 23 6.32 8.85 9.00
N ARG A 24 7.05 8.55 10.09
CA ARG A 24 6.58 7.68 11.18
C ARG A 24 5.43 8.30 11.95
N GLU A 25 5.48 9.60 12.23
CA GLU A 25 4.38 10.33 12.84
C GLU A 25 3.12 10.25 11.95
N GLY A 26 3.29 10.46 10.64
CA GLY A 26 2.20 10.30 9.66
C GLY A 26 1.59 8.91 9.66
N LEU A 27 2.42 7.85 9.66
CA LEU A 27 1.95 6.46 9.76
C LEU A 27 1.20 6.21 11.07
N HIS A 28 1.72 6.69 12.19
CA HIS A 28 1.08 6.53 13.49
C HIS A 28 -0.28 7.23 13.54
N ALA A 29 -0.36 8.46 13.03
CA ALA A 29 -1.60 9.22 12.94
C ALA A 29 -2.65 8.48 12.07
N ALA A 30 -2.25 7.98 10.90
CA ALA A 30 -3.11 7.24 9.99
C ALA A 30 -3.61 5.92 10.61
N LEU A 31 -2.75 5.17 11.31
CA LEU A 31 -3.15 3.96 12.03
C LEU A 31 -4.17 4.26 13.13
N ARG A 32 -3.94 5.33 13.89
CA ARG A 32 -4.85 5.74 14.97
C ARG A 32 -6.22 6.15 14.41
N GLU A 33 -6.25 6.95 13.34
CA GLU A 33 -7.48 7.34 12.65
C GLU A 33 -8.24 6.11 12.12
N SER A 34 -7.53 5.21 11.44
CA SER A 34 -8.09 3.97 10.89
C SER A 34 -8.68 3.06 11.97
N TYR A 35 -8.05 2.98 13.14
CA TYR A 35 -8.54 2.21 14.28
C TYR A 35 -9.86 2.77 14.84
N PHE A 36 -9.99 4.08 14.97
CA PHE A 36 -11.25 4.70 15.38
C PHE A 36 -12.35 4.51 14.34
N ALA A 37 -12.01 4.61 13.06
CA ALA A 37 -12.94 4.33 11.96
C ALA A 37 -13.39 2.86 11.97
N LEU A 38 -12.49 1.92 12.26
CA LEU A 38 -12.83 0.50 12.40
C LEU A 38 -13.83 0.27 13.54
N SER A 39 -13.58 0.87 14.70
CA SER A 39 -14.47 0.75 15.86
C SER A 39 -15.87 1.29 15.54
N SER A 40 -15.94 2.40 14.80
CA SER A 40 -17.21 2.99 14.36
C SER A 40 -17.92 2.10 13.33
N ALA A 41 -17.19 1.59 12.34
CA ALA A 41 -17.72 0.68 11.33
C ALA A 41 -18.22 -0.64 11.93
N GLN A 42 -17.47 -1.22 12.88
CA GLN A 42 -17.86 -2.40 13.65
C GLN A 42 -19.19 -2.17 14.35
N TRP A 43 -19.32 -1.09 15.11
CA TRP A 43 -20.56 -0.77 15.82
C TRP A 43 -21.76 -0.61 14.87
N VAL A 44 -21.57 0.09 13.74
CA VAL A 44 -22.63 0.29 12.74
C VAL A 44 -23.06 -1.04 12.11
N GLU A 45 -22.13 -1.87 11.67
CA GLU A 45 -22.46 -3.16 11.06
C GLU A 45 -23.05 -4.14 12.08
N GLU A 46 -22.58 -4.15 13.33
CA GLU A 46 -23.17 -4.95 14.41
C GLU A 46 -24.61 -4.56 14.68
N CYS A 47 -24.92 -3.26 14.70
CA CYS A 47 -26.30 -2.76 14.78
C CYS A 47 -27.17 -3.21 13.59
N ARG A 48 -26.55 -3.56 12.46
CA ARG A 48 -27.21 -4.13 11.27
C ARG A 48 -27.20 -5.66 11.26
N GLY A 49 -26.75 -6.30 12.35
CA GLY A 49 -26.68 -7.75 12.50
C GLY A 49 -25.53 -8.40 11.71
N ARG A 50 -24.46 -7.65 11.42
CA ARG A 50 -23.27 -8.11 10.69
C ARG A 50 -22.05 -8.04 11.60
N LEU A 51 -21.14 -9.00 11.47
CA LEU A 51 -19.92 -9.06 12.27
C LEU A 51 -18.72 -8.68 11.40
N ILE A 52 -18.02 -7.60 11.77
CA ILE A 52 -16.70 -7.29 11.21
C ILE A 52 -15.65 -7.77 12.21
N ALA A 53 -15.18 -8.99 12.00
CA ALA A 53 -14.14 -9.60 12.80
C ALA A 53 -13.26 -10.50 11.93
N TYR A 54 -12.03 -10.77 12.37
CA TYR A 54 -11.12 -11.65 11.64
C TYR A 54 -11.69 -13.07 11.50
N GLU A 55 -12.43 -13.51 12.52
CA GLU A 55 -13.12 -14.80 12.56
C GLU A 55 -14.22 -14.93 11.49
N ALA A 56 -14.72 -13.81 10.97
CA ALA A 56 -15.70 -13.79 9.87
C ALA A 56 -15.04 -13.93 8.49
N VAL A 57 -13.70 -13.88 8.41
CA VAL A 57 -12.95 -13.99 7.16
C VAL A 57 -12.88 -15.46 6.72
N PRO A 58 -13.29 -15.80 5.49
CA PRO A 58 -13.16 -17.15 4.97
C PRO A 58 -11.70 -17.64 4.96
N LEU A 59 -11.45 -18.78 5.59
CA LEU A 59 -10.11 -19.38 5.69
C LEU A 59 -9.80 -20.38 4.57
N ALA A 60 -10.78 -20.71 3.72
CA ALA A 60 -10.57 -21.62 2.61
C ALA A 60 -9.59 -21.02 1.60
N GLU A 61 -8.73 -21.86 1.03
CA GLU A 61 -7.74 -21.43 0.05
C GLU A 61 -8.41 -20.74 -1.15
N GLY A 62 -7.93 -19.54 -1.50
CA GLY A 62 -8.48 -18.74 -2.59
C GLY A 62 -9.80 -18.00 -2.28
N ALA A 63 -10.36 -18.14 -1.07
CA ALA A 63 -11.59 -17.45 -0.67
C ALA A 63 -11.40 -15.94 -0.42
N VAL A 64 -10.20 -15.54 -0.02
CA VAL A 64 -9.78 -14.15 0.05
C VAL A 64 -8.64 -13.94 -0.92
N ARG A 65 -8.73 -12.89 -1.74
CA ARG A 65 -7.66 -12.47 -2.63
C ARG A 65 -7.22 -11.06 -2.24
N PRO A 66 -5.90 -10.78 -2.29
CA PRO A 66 -5.41 -9.43 -2.06
C PRO A 66 -5.98 -8.49 -3.14
N THR A 67 -6.60 -7.40 -2.71
CA THR A 67 -7.09 -6.33 -3.60
C THR A 67 -5.99 -5.33 -3.95
N VAL A 68 -5.03 -5.18 -3.04
CA VAL A 68 -3.89 -4.28 -3.14
C VAL A 68 -2.62 -5.08 -2.88
N GLY A 69 -1.59 -4.83 -3.69
CA GLY A 69 -0.27 -5.44 -3.58
C GLY A 69 0.83 -4.38 -3.55
N LEU A 70 2.03 -4.83 -3.15
CA LEU A 70 3.24 -4.03 -3.25
C LEU A 70 4.08 -4.59 -4.40
N VAL A 71 4.36 -3.74 -5.38
CA VAL A 71 5.26 -4.06 -6.49
C VAL A 71 6.62 -3.48 -6.21
N ARG A 72 7.64 -4.31 -6.39
CA ARG A 72 9.03 -3.89 -6.31
C ARG A 72 9.41 -3.26 -7.66
N SER A 73 9.61 -1.95 -7.66
CA SER A 73 10.18 -1.23 -8.80
C SER A 73 11.68 -1.08 -8.58
N THR A 74 12.48 -1.39 -9.61
CA THR A 74 13.90 -1.05 -9.65
C THR A 74 14.04 0.12 -10.61
N ILE A 75 14.46 1.27 -10.10
CA ILE A 75 14.75 2.43 -10.96
C ILE A 75 16.14 2.18 -11.56
N PRO A 76 16.28 1.92 -12.87
CA PRO A 76 17.59 1.88 -13.48
C PRO A 76 18.17 3.29 -13.41
N LYS A 77 19.31 3.47 -12.72
CA LYS A 77 20.08 4.71 -12.84
C LYS A 77 20.41 4.90 -14.32
N ASN A 78 19.96 5.99 -14.94
CA ASN A 78 20.27 6.30 -16.33
C ASN A 78 21.78 6.21 -16.54
N ALA A 79 22.19 5.32 -17.43
CA ALA A 79 23.55 5.15 -17.87
C ALA A 79 23.92 6.32 -18.80
N GLU A 80 24.21 7.48 -18.24
CA GLU A 80 25.01 8.49 -18.93
C GLU A 80 26.45 8.42 -18.41
N GLU A 81 27.26 7.74 -19.22
CA GLU A 81 28.70 7.90 -19.45
C GLU A 81 29.65 7.93 -18.24
N THR A 82 30.34 6.82 -18.00
CA THR A 82 31.74 6.62 -18.46
C THR A 82 32.35 5.37 -17.82
N ASN A 83 33.16 4.67 -18.61
CA ASN A 83 34.02 3.54 -18.21
C ASN A 83 34.75 3.81 -16.89
N THR A 84 34.36 3.17 -15.79
CA THR A 84 35.29 2.66 -14.77
C THR A 84 34.57 1.71 -13.82
N GLU A 85 35.14 0.50 -13.70
CA GLU A 85 35.03 -0.48 -12.61
C GLU A 85 33.63 -0.78 -12.03
N LYS A 86 33.18 -2.02 -12.26
CA LYS A 86 32.02 -2.65 -11.65
C LYS A 86 32.12 -2.64 -10.12
N LYS A 87 31.66 -1.58 -9.47
CA LYS A 87 30.98 -1.70 -8.19
C LYS A 87 29.54 -2.09 -8.52
N GLU A 88 29.09 -3.22 -7.98
CA GLU A 88 27.67 -3.56 -7.90
C GLU A 88 27.01 -2.52 -6.99
N GLU A 89 26.73 -1.32 -7.52
CA GLU A 89 25.85 -0.37 -6.85
C GLU A 89 24.45 -0.96 -6.87
N GLU A 90 23.98 -1.35 -5.69
CA GLU A 90 22.65 -1.92 -5.50
C GLU A 90 21.60 -0.99 -6.11
N ALA A 91 20.89 -1.50 -7.12
CA ALA A 91 19.82 -0.77 -7.79
C ALA A 91 18.80 -0.30 -6.74
N GLU A 92 18.39 0.97 -6.84
CA GLU A 92 17.40 1.55 -5.95
C GLU A 92 16.09 0.77 -6.04
N VAL A 93 15.76 0.09 -4.95
CA VAL A 93 14.51 -0.62 -4.76
C VAL A 93 13.50 0.35 -4.18
N SER A 94 12.42 0.59 -4.91
CA SER A 94 11.25 1.31 -4.39
C SER A 94 10.04 0.37 -4.41
N TRP A 95 9.18 0.52 -3.41
CA TRP A 95 7.87 -0.13 -3.40
C TRP A 95 6.82 0.83 -3.96
N GLU A 96 5.94 0.29 -4.79
CA GLU A 96 4.77 0.97 -5.30
C GLU A 96 3.52 0.16 -4.96
N ILE A 97 2.43 0.86 -4.67
CA ILE A 97 1.15 0.23 -4.36
C ILE A 97 0.43 -0.01 -5.68
N GLU A 98 0.23 -1.27 -6.03
CA GLU A 98 -0.55 -1.66 -7.20
C GLU A 98 -1.91 -2.17 -6.76
N GLN A 99 -2.97 -1.67 -7.38
CA GLN A 99 -4.27 -2.33 -7.29
C GLN A 99 -4.22 -3.59 -8.13
N LEU A 100 -4.16 -4.75 -7.47
CA LEU A 100 -4.10 -6.04 -8.15
C LEU A 100 -5.41 -6.33 -8.89
N TYR A 101 -6.53 -5.81 -8.37
CA TYR A 101 -7.86 -5.99 -8.96
C TYR A 101 -8.78 -4.80 -8.61
N GLY A 102 -9.58 -4.32 -9.57
CA GLY A 102 -10.77 -3.50 -9.26
C GLY A 102 -10.74 -1.99 -9.55
N ALA A 103 -9.90 -1.48 -10.46
CA ALA A 103 -10.04 -0.11 -10.97
C ALA A 103 -11.13 0.00 -12.06
N SER A 104 -12.39 -0.34 -11.75
CA SER A 104 -13.50 0.02 -12.62
C SER A 104 -14.67 0.52 -11.79
N ASN A 105 -14.78 1.84 -11.72
CA ASN A 105 -16.06 2.50 -11.53
C ASN A 105 -16.95 2.18 -12.74
N SER A 106 -17.61 1.02 -12.77
CA SER A 106 -18.75 0.81 -13.67
C SER A 106 -20.01 1.28 -12.96
N VAL A 107 -20.22 2.59 -13.05
CA VAL A 107 -21.56 3.17 -13.12
C VAL A 107 -22.33 2.42 -14.23
N ASP A 108 -23.59 2.10 -13.95
CA ASP A 108 -24.59 1.51 -14.85
C ASP A 108 -24.47 0.02 -15.22
N ALA A 109 -25.04 -0.84 -14.37
CA ALA A 109 -25.63 -2.11 -14.83
C ALA A 109 -27.15 -1.91 -15.06
N ASN A 110 -27.48 -1.13 -16.10
CA ASN A 110 -28.83 -1.16 -16.68
C ASN A 110 -28.99 -2.44 -17.51
N HIS A 111 -30.14 -3.09 -17.30
CA HIS A 111 -30.65 -4.25 -18.03
C HIS A 111 -30.31 -4.26 -19.52
N THR A 112 -29.77 -5.39 -20.01
CA THR A 112 -30.14 -5.89 -21.33
C THR A 112 -30.15 -7.42 -21.32
N HIS A 113 -31.30 -7.98 -21.69
CA HIS A 113 -31.56 -9.40 -21.86
C HIS A 113 -31.04 -9.90 -23.23
N ALA A 114 -30.58 -11.16 -23.23
CA ALA A 114 -30.44 -12.08 -24.37
C ALA A 114 -29.33 -11.71 -25.39
N GLU A 115 -28.50 -12.60 -25.93
CA GLU A 115 -28.72 -13.99 -26.35
C GLU A 115 -27.45 -14.85 -26.27
N ASP A 116 -27.70 -16.16 -26.30
CA ASP A 116 -26.83 -17.30 -26.62
C ASP A 116 -25.40 -17.02 -27.13
N SER A 117 -24.41 -17.45 -26.34
CA SER A 117 -23.14 -17.97 -26.89
C SER A 117 -22.53 -18.94 -25.89
N LYS A 118 -22.61 -20.23 -26.23
CA LYS A 118 -21.87 -21.32 -25.59
C LYS A 118 -20.41 -21.22 -26.00
N ASN A 119 -19.61 -20.47 -25.24
CA ASN A 119 -18.17 -20.63 -25.22
C ASN A 119 -17.75 -21.10 -23.82
N ASP A 120 -17.19 -22.31 -23.78
CA ASP A 120 -16.39 -22.86 -22.68
C ASP A 120 -15.10 -22.02 -22.53
N GLU A 121 -15.25 -20.80 -22.03
CA GLU A 121 -14.15 -20.03 -21.48
C GLU A 121 -14.33 -20.03 -19.98
N GLN A 122 -13.26 -20.43 -19.29
CA GLN A 122 -13.05 -20.33 -17.86
C GLN A 122 -13.56 -18.96 -17.38
N ARG A 123 -14.83 -18.92 -16.96
CA ARG A 123 -15.53 -17.70 -16.60
C ARG A 123 -14.98 -17.30 -15.26
N SER A 124 -13.88 -16.56 -15.27
CA SER A 124 -13.35 -15.87 -14.10
C SER A 124 -14.53 -15.12 -13.49
N GLU A 125 -15.03 -15.59 -12.34
CA GLU A 125 -16.16 -14.93 -11.71
C GLU A 125 -15.86 -13.44 -11.53
N PRO A 126 -16.85 -12.55 -11.75
CA PRO A 126 -16.65 -11.12 -11.58
C PRO A 126 -16.10 -10.86 -10.18
N PHE A 127 -14.90 -10.28 -10.14
CA PHE A 127 -14.16 -10.06 -8.90
C PHE A 127 -14.97 -9.16 -7.96
N ARG A 128 -15.26 -9.67 -6.77
CA ARG A 128 -16.05 -8.96 -5.76
C ARG A 128 -15.08 -8.32 -4.77
N ASP A 129 -15.22 -7.01 -4.57
CA ASP A 129 -14.46 -6.31 -3.52
C ASP A 129 -14.64 -7.03 -2.18
N SER A 130 -13.53 -7.23 -1.47
CA SER A 130 -13.45 -7.90 -0.18
C SER A 130 -14.42 -7.34 0.87
N ILE A 131 -14.80 -6.07 0.76
CA ILE A 131 -15.81 -5.44 1.63
C ILE A 131 -17.16 -6.17 1.59
N PHE A 132 -17.51 -6.79 0.45
CA PHE A 132 -18.76 -7.53 0.28
C PHE A 132 -18.77 -8.90 0.95
N LEU A 133 -17.62 -9.38 1.47
CA LEU A 133 -17.57 -10.57 2.33
C LEU A 133 -18.22 -10.31 3.68
N PHE A 134 -18.02 -9.10 4.23
CA PHE A 134 -18.60 -8.71 5.52
C PHE A 134 -20.03 -8.21 5.36
N SER A 135 -20.33 -7.57 4.22
CA SER A 135 -21.52 -6.76 4.08
C SER A 135 -22.01 -6.75 2.63
N ALA A 136 -23.11 -7.43 2.31
CA ALA A 136 -23.71 -7.40 0.97
C ALA A 136 -24.14 -5.97 0.51
N ALA A 137 -24.28 -5.05 1.47
CA ALA A 137 -24.54 -3.63 1.27
C ALA A 137 -23.75 -2.83 2.31
N PRO A 138 -22.45 -2.58 2.07
CA PRO A 138 -21.54 -1.93 3.02
C PRO A 138 -22.05 -0.55 3.43
N SER A 139 -21.94 -0.22 4.72
CA SER A 139 -22.22 1.16 5.18
C SER A 139 -21.17 2.14 4.67
N GLU A 140 -21.46 3.44 4.79
CA GLU A 140 -20.49 4.48 4.45
C GLU A 140 -19.27 4.43 5.37
N GLU A 141 -19.47 4.14 6.66
CA GLU A 141 -18.41 3.99 7.66
C GLU A 141 -17.48 2.83 7.32
N LEU A 142 -18.02 1.69 6.86
CA LEU A 142 -17.20 0.56 6.46
C LEU A 142 -16.37 0.87 5.20
N ARG A 143 -16.96 1.55 4.21
CA ARG A 143 -16.21 2.02 3.03
C ARG A 143 -15.12 3.02 3.40
N HIS A 144 -15.45 3.96 4.27
CA HIS A 144 -14.51 4.97 4.75
C HIS A 144 -13.35 4.33 5.53
N CYS A 145 -13.65 3.37 6.41
CA CYS A 145 -12.66 2.58 7.12
C CYS A 145 -11.71 1.84 6.16
N GLN A 146 -12.25 1.19 5.12
CA GLN A 146 -11.44 0.52 4.10
C GLN A 146 -10.48 1.50 3.39
N GLN A 147 -10.96 2.70 3.03
CA GLN A 147 -10.14 3.74 2.41
C GLN A 147 -9.02 4.24 3.34
N LEU A 148 -9.31 4.40 4.63
CA LEU A 148 -8.29 4.79 5.62
C LEU A 148 -7.20 3.72 5.77
N PHE A 149 -7.55 2.43 5.81
CA PHE A 149 -6.56 1.36 5.80
C PHE A 149 -5.77 1.27 4.49
N GLN A 150 -6.34 1.65 3.34
CA GLN A 150 -5.58 1.80 2.10
C GLN A 150 -4.53 2.91 2.22
N ARG A 151 -4.88 4.06 2.82
CA ARG A 151 -3.92 5.15 3.08
C ARG A 151 -2.81 4.74 4.06
N VAL A 152 -3.09 3.87 5.03
CA VAL A 152 -2.05 3.32 5.91
C VAL A 152 -0.96 2.62 5.09
N LEU A 153 -1.32 1.87 4.03
CA LEU A 153 -0.32 1.25 3.15
C LEU A 153 0.56 2.28 2.46
N GLU A 154 -0.02 3.41 2.02
CA GLU A 154 0.74 4.53 1.42
C GLU A 154 1.76 5.10 2.43
N HIS A 155 1.35 5.27 3.68
CA HIS A 155 2.27 5.72 4.74
C HIS A 155 3.37 4.71 5.06
N VAL A 156 3.08 3.40 5.03
CA VAL A 156 4.10 2.35 5.20
C VAL A 156 5.17 2.45 4.10
N VAL A 157 4.75 2.64 2.84
CA VAL A 157 5.69 2.82 1.72
C VAL A 157 6.52 4.10 1.89
N ASN A 158 5.93 5.19 2.37
CA ASN A 158 6.67 6.43 2.63
C ASN A 158 7.71 6.27 3.74
N VAL A 159 7.38 5.55 4.81
CA VAL A 159 8.33 5.23 5.89
C VAL A 159 9.48 4.38 5.37
N ASP A 160 9.19 3.35 4.58
CA ASP A 160 10.23 2.50 3.97
C ASP A 160 11.18 3.33 3.08
N ARG A 161 10.64 4.20 2.22
CA ARG A 161 11.45 5.10 1.38
C ARG A 161 12.33 6.03 2.21
N ALA A 162 11.77 6.67 3.23
CA ALA A 162 12.52 7.57 4.11
C ALA A 162 13.62 6.82 4.89
N GLN A 163 13.31 5.62 5.38
CA GLN A 163 14.26 4.78 6.09
C GLN A 163 15.41 4.35 5.18
N ASN A 164 15.11 3.91 3.95
CA ASN A 164 16.12 3.53 2.97
C ASN A 164 16.99 4.73 2.56
N ALA A 165 16.41 5.93 2.42
CA ALA A 165 17.18 7.14 2.15
C ALA A 165 18.15 7.48 3.29
N ALA A 166 17.68 7.46 4.55
CA ALA A 166 18.53 7.71 5.71
C ALA A 166 19.65 6.68 5.87
N LEU A 167 19.35 5.40 5.63
CA LEU A 167 20.34 4.31 5.67
C LEU A 167 21.45 4.49 4.62
N ARG A 168 21.12 4.95 3.41
CA ARG A 168 22.12 5.23 2.36
C ARG A 168 23.07 6.37 2.75
N VAL A 169 22.54 7.42 3.38
CA VAL A 169 23.40 8.50 3.88
C VAL A 169 24.30 7.95 5.00
N ALA A 170 23.74 7.17 5.92
CA ALA A 170 24.49 6.56 7.01
C ALA A 170 25.60 5.62 6.54
N SER A 171 25.36 4.83 5.48
CA SER A 171 26.36 3.89 4.93
C SER A 171 27.54 4.59 4.25
N ASN A 172 27.38 5.86 3.88
CA ASN A 172 28.42 6.66 3.22
C ASN A 172 29.26 7.47 4.21
N LEU A 173 28.95 7.44 5.51
CA LEU A 173 29.77 8.06 6.54
C LEU A 173 30.98 7.18 6.85
N GLU A 174 32.19 7.72 6.71
CA GLU A 174 33.41 7.08 7.19
C GLU A 174 33.40 7.07 8.74
N VAL A 175 33.56 5.89 9.34
CA VAL A 175 33.62 5.67 10.80
C VAL A 175 35.04 5.84 11.32
#